data_AF-A0A7X9DGU4-F1
#
_entry.id   AF-A0A7X9DGU4-F1
#
_cell.length_a   1.000
_cell.length_b   1.000
_cell.length_c   1.000
_cell.angle_alpha   90.00
_cell.angle_beta   90.00
_cell.angle_gamma   90.00
#
_symmetry.space_group_name_H-M   'P 1'
#
loop_
_entity.id
_entity.type
_entity.pdbx_description
1 polymer ?
#
loop_
_entity_poly.entity_id
_entity_poly.type
_entity_poly.pdbx_seq_one_letter_code
_entity_poly.pdbx_strand_id
1 'polypeptide(L)'
;AGFQLSFLATAGILLTYTRYHMGLKHFHKAAAPLAVTFAAQLFTMPASVYHFQELSVTAFVANLVIIPLISVYMVAGILTPVMVYAGLANLYAFCIDNLYICIISCIQFFDQMHGTVYITSAIPFIIYVILLLIPLIYKKPANAIMFALLIAIMVYNNQPHSAHIIHHKSDSSCYVAQTENGSAQCIVALNSYHDYSQLVQKLKSHAVTRLSLLLSDASFKNCTYAVLLGKEFHLETIYIGKYSPSSIAKLAYMAHIDNIPLVFIQYNLKPLQQPVWKKLNDMYTSMQHKLVK
;
A
#
# COMPACT_ATOMS: atom_id res chain seq x y z
N ALA A 1 4.86 -11.32 8.79
CA ALA A 1 5.07 -10.06 9.54
C ALA A 1 4.00 -9.76 10.60
N GLY A 2 2.73 -10.18 10.42
CA GLY A 2 1.63 -9.81 11.33
C GLY A 2 1.90 -10.03 12.83
N PHE A 3 2.38 -11.22 13.21
CA PHE A 3 2.72 -11.50 14.61
C PHE A 3 3.79 -10.55 15.20
N GLN A 4 4.84 -10.27 14.44
CA GLN A 4 5.92 -9.35 14.85
C GLN A 4 5.37 -7.92 15.04
N LEU A 5 4.53 -7.47 14.12
CA LEU A 5 3.91 -6.15 14.18
C LEU A 5 2.97 -6.02 15.37
N SER A 6 2.12 -7.02 15.62
CA SER A 6 1.23 -7.02 16.79
C SER A 6 2.02 -7.04 18.10
N PHE A 7 3.05 -7.89 18.21
CA PHE A 7 3.91 -7.95 19.40
C PHE A 7 4.60 -6.61 19.68
N LEU A 8 5.21 -6.00 18.65
CA LEU A 8 5.87 -4.70 18.76
C LEU A 8 4.89 -3.59 19.09
N ALA A 9 3.69 -3.59 18.50
CA ALA A 9 2.64 -2.61 18.82
C ALA A 9 2.26 -2.68 20.30
N THR A 10 1.98 -3.88 20.82
CA THR A 10 1.63 -4.07 22.23
C THR A 10 2.78 -3.70 23.16
N ALA A 11 4.02 -4.08 22.84
CA ALA A 11 5.20 -3.71 23.62
C ALA A 11 5.40 -2.19 23.65
N GLY A 12 5.24 -1.51 22.51
CA GLY A 12 5.34 -0.06 22.41
C GLY A 12 4.30 0.66 23.26
N ILE A 13 3.04 0.22 23.20
CA ILE A 13 1.95 0.74 24.04
C ILE A 13 2.31 0.56 25.52
N LEU A 14 2.67 -0.64 25.95
CA LEU A 14 2.92 -0.94 27.36
C LEU A 14 4.09 -0.10 27.93
N LEU A 15 5.14 0.12 27.13
CA LEU A 15 6.33 0.85 27.57
C LEU A 15 6.19 2.37 27.50
N THR A 16 5.44 2.90 26.52
CA THR A 16 5.48 4.35 26.21
C THR A 16 4.14 5.08 26.34
N TYR A 17 3.02 4.37 26.55
CA TYR A 17 1.69 4.97 26.66
C TYR A 17 1.62 6.14 27.64
N THR A 18 2.09 5.97 28.88
CA THR A 18 2.00 7.01 29.91
C THR A 18 2.77 8.28 29.51
N ARG A 19 3.92 8.13 28.84
CA ARG A 19 4.73 9.25 28.35
C ARG A 19 3.98 9.99 27.24
N TYR A 20 3.43 9.26 26.27
CA TYR A 20 2.63 9.84 25.19
C TYR A 20 1.35 10.52 25.70
N HIS A 21 0.63 9.88 26.62
CA HIS A 21 -0.61 10.43 27.18
C HIS A 21 -0.37 11.75 27.91
N MET A 22 0.73 11.87 28.67
CA MET A 22 1.11 13.13 29.32
C MET A 22 1.47 14.24 28.31
N GLY A 23 2.18 13.90 27.23
CA GLY A 23 2.52 14.87 26.17
C GLY A 23 1.31 15.35 25.39
N LEU A 24 0.36 14.45 25.14
CA LEU A 24 -0.85 14.68 24.35
C LEU A 24 -2.04 15.15 25.19
N LYS A 25 -1.88 15.38 26.49
CA LYS A 25 -2.96 15.76 27.43
C LYS A 25 -3.77 16.98 26.95
N HIS A 26 -3.15 17.87 26.19
CA HIS A 26 -3.78 19.05 25.58
C HIS A 26 -4.90 18.72 24.59
N PHE A 27 -4.88 17.52 24.00
CA PHE A 27 -5.93 17.03 23.10
C PHE A 27 -7.15 16.45 23.84
N HIS A 28 -7.21 16.58 25.17
CA HIS A 28 -8.35 16.19 26.02
C HIS A 28 -8.84 14.76 25.71
N LYS A 29 -10.06 14.63 25.15
CA LYS A 29 -10.70 13.34 24.84
C LYS A 29 -9.92 12.52 23.78
N ALA A 30 -9.15 13.16 22.92
CA ALA A 30 -8.34 12.49 21.90
C ALA A 30 -6.94 12.08 22.41
N ALA A 31 -6.52 12.49 23.61
CA ALA A 31 -5.19 12.21 24.12
C ALA A 31 -4.91 10.70 24.29
N ALA A 32 -5.89 9.95 24.80
CA ALA A 32 -5.78 8.51 25.00
C ALA A 32 -5.65 7.71 23.67
N PRO A 33 -6.57 7.86 22.69
CA PRO A 33 -6.45 7.13 21.43
C PRO A 33 -5.22 7.57 20.61
N LEU A 34 -4.85 8.86 20.65
CA LEU A 34 -3.60 9.31 20.02
C LEU A 34 -2.38 8.66 20.68
N ALA A 35 -2.32 8.62 22.00
CA ALA A 35 -1.19 8.02 22.72
C ALA A 35 -1.00 6.54 22.39
N VAL A 36 -2.09 5.79 22.22
CA VAL A 36 -2.04 4.38 21.79
C VAL A 36 -1.48 4.28 20.37
N THR A 37 -1.99 5.07 19.42
CA THR A 37 -1.55 5.04 18.01
C THR A 37 -0.06 5.39 17.88
N PHE A 38 0.39 6.47 18.54
CA PHE A 38 1.79 6.88 18.54
C PHE A 38 2.71 5.82 19.16
N ALA A 39 2.33 5.28 20.31
CA ALA A 39 3.13 4.26 21.01
C ALA A 39 3.28 2.98 20.17
N ALA A 40 2.19 2.54 19.52
CA ALA A 40 2.22 1.39 18.63
C ALA A 40 3.14 1.66 17.43
N GLN A 41 2.97 2.79 16.75
CA GLN A 41 3.74 3.10 15.53
C GLN A 41 5.22 3.30 15.76
N LEU A 42 5.63 3.86 16.90
CA LEU A 42 7.05 4.01 17.22
C LEU A 42 7.77 2.66 17.21
N PHE A 43 7.11 1.61 17.67
CA PHE A 43 7.70 0.27 17.75
C PHE A 43 7.42 -0.58 16.52
N THR A 44 6.32 -0.38 15.81
CA THR A 44 6.05 -1.11 14.56
C THR A 44 6.76 -0.52 13.35
N MET A 45 7.12 0.78 13.38
CA MET A 45 7.77 1.46 12.27
C MET A 45 9.00 0.68 11.74
N PRO A 46 9.98 0.26 12.54
CA PRO A 46 11.16 -0.43 12.01
C PRO A 46 10.80 -1.72 11.26
N ALA A 47 9.84 -2.48 11.78
CA ALA A 47 9.36 -3.70 11.14
C ALA A 47 8.56 -3.39 9.86
N SER A 48 7.72 -2.35 9.87
CA SER A 48 6.98 -1.91 8.69
C SER A 48 7.90 -1.43 7.57
N VAL A 49 8.96 -0.68 7.91
CA VAL A 49 9.96 -0.23 6.93
C VAL A 49 10.76 -1.40 6.38
N TYR A 50 11.17 -2.33 7.23
CA TYR A 50 11.93 -3.51 6.80
C TYR A 50 11.13 -4.42 5.85
N HIS A 51 9.85 -4.67 6.16
CA HIS A 51 9.02 -5.60 5.38
C HIS A 51 8.32 -4.96 4.18
N PHE A 52 7.84 -3.71 4.32
CA PHE A 52 6.98 -3.09 3.31
C PHE A 52 7.59 -1.87 2.64
N GLN A 53 8.66 -1.29 3.21
CA GLN A 53 9.30 -0.05 2.74
C GLN A 53 8.34 1.13 2.58
N GLU A 54 7.21 1.07 3.26
CA GLU A 54 6.13 2.06 3.19
C GLU A 54 5.64 2.38 4.60
N LEU A 55 5.24 3.63 4.80
CA LEU A 55 4.58 4.11 6.01
C LEU A 55 3.31 4.84 5.60
N SER A 56 2.18 4.27 5.98
CA SER A 56 0.89 4.88 5.70
C SER A 56 0.57 5.94 6.76
N VAL A 57 0.60 7.22 6.35
CA VAL A 57 0.13 8.33 7.18
C VAL A 57 -1.39 8.25 7.30
N THR A 58 -2.08 7.72 6.29
CA THR A 58 -3.51 7.45 6.37
C THR A 58 -3.82 6.38 7.39
N ALA A 59 -2.99 5.34 7.55
CA ALA A 59 -3.14 4.35 8.63
C ALA A 59 -3.04 4.99 10.01
N PHE A 60 -2.24 6.06 10.19
CA PHE A 60 -2.22 6.83 11.44
C PHE A 60 -3.60 7.38 11.80
N VAL A 61 -4.22 8.09 10.88
CA VAL A 61 -5.51 8.76 11.09
C VAL A 61 -6.64 7.73 11.14
N ALA A 62 -6.61 6.76 10.23
CA ALA A 62 -7.57 5.67 10.14
C ALA A 62 -7.60 4.85 11.44
N ASN A 63 -6.45 4.56 12.03
CA ASN A 63 -6.37 3.83 13.31
C ASN A 63 -7.05 4.56 14.47
N LEU A 64 -7.15 5.89 14.44
CA LEU A 64 -7.84 6.66 15.47
C LEU A 64 -9.35 6.42 15.47
N VAL A 65 -9.92 6.09 14.31
CA VAL A 65 -11.37 5.89 14.11
C VAL A 65 -11.69 4.39 14.05
N ILE A 66 -10.95 3.64 13.24
CA ILE A 66 -11.22 2.23 12.94
C ILE A 66 -10.97 1.36 14.17
N ILE A 67 -9.88 1.56 14.94
CA ILE A 67 -9.57 0.69 16.09
C ILE A 67 -10.67 0.75 17.17
N PRO A 68 -11.17 1.93 17.58
CA PRO A 68 -12.32 2.00 18.49
C PRO A 68 -13.57 1.31 17.95
N LEU A 69 -13.90 1.51 16.68
CA LEU A 69 -15.07 0.88 16.05
C LEU A 69 -14.93 -0.66 16.04
N ILE A 70 -13.76 -1.18 15.67
CA ILE A 70 -13.48 -2.62 15.71
C ILE A 70 -13.56 -3.16 17.14
N SER A 71 -13.11 -2.39 18.13
CA SER A 71 -13.19 -2.80 19.54
C SER A 71 -14.65 -2.96 19.99
N VAL A 72 -15.52 -2.02 19.62
CA VAL A 72 -16.97 -2.12 19.88
C VAL A 72 -17.58 -3.31 19.13
N TYR A 73 -17.21 -3.50 17.87
CA TYR A 73 -17.67 -4.63 17.05
C TYR A 73 -17.25 -5.98 17.64
N MET A 74 -16.03 -6.09 18.16
CA MET A 74 -15.53 -7.31 18.77
C MET A 74 -16.27 -7.65 20.07
N VAL A 75 -16.53 -6.64 20.92
CA VAL A 75 -17.35 -6.82 22.13
C VAL A 75 -18.77 -7.24 21.74
N ALA A 76 -19.36 -6.61 20.72
CA ALA A 76 -20.65 -7.03 20.20
C ALA A 76 -20.64 -8.50 19.73
N GLY A 77 -19.61 -8.92 19.01
CA GLY A 77 -19.44 -10.33 18.62
C GLY A 77 -19.54 -11.29 19.82
N ILE A 78 -18.89 -10.96 20.95
CA ILE A 78 -18.93 -11.77 22.18
C ILE A 78 -20.32 -11.82 22.82
N LEU A 79 -21.10 -10.73 22.72
CA LEU A 79 -22.47 -10.64 23.26
C LEU A 79 -23.52 -11.38 22.41
N THR A 80 -23.18 -11.78 21.19
CA THR A 80 -24.09 -12.47 20.26
C THR A 80 -24.84 -13.66 20.88
N PRO A 81 -24.19 -14.62 21.58
CA PRO A 81 -24.90 -15.78 22.15
C PRO A 81 -25.94 -15.38 23.20
N VAL A 82 -25.66 -14.34 23.99
CA VAL A 82 -26.57 -13.82 25.03
C VAL A 82 -27.81 -13.20 24.39
N MET A 83 -27.61 -12.42 23.31
CA MET A 83 -28.71 -11.77 22.59
C MET A 83 -29.58 -12.78 21.82
N VAL A 84 -28.98 -13.86 21.32
CA VAL A 84 -29.71 -14.98 20.71
C VAL A 84 -30.57 -15.69 21.76
N TYR A 85 -30.02 -15.98 22.95
CA TYR A 85 -30.77 -16.59 24.04
C TYR A 85 -31.93 -15.70 24.53
N ALA A 86 -31.75 -14.39 24.53
CA ALA A 86 -32.79 -13.41 24.89
C ALA A 86 -33.89 -13.23 23.83
N GLY A 87 -33.82 -13.93 22.69
CA GLY A 87 -34.81 -13.82 21.60
C GLY A 87 -34.69 -12.55 20.76
N LEU A 88 -33.62 -11.76 20.92
CA LEU A 88 -33.39 -10.48 20.21
C LEU A 88 -32.46 -10.64 19.00
N ALA A 89 -32.24 -11.86 18.51
CA ALA A 89 -31.24 -12.18 17.49
C ALA A 89 -31.36 -11.32 16.22
N ASN A 90 -32.57 -11.12 15.70
CA ASN A 90 -32.77 -10.40 14.44
C ASN A 90 -32.46 -8.89 14.56
N LEU A 91 -32.91 -8.27 15.66
CA LEU A 91 -32.60 -6.86 15.93
C LEU A 91 -31.10 -6.67 16.15
N TYR A 92 -30.48 -7.61 16.86
CA TYR A 92 -29.06 -7.58 17.16
C TYR A 92 -28.20 -7.77 15.90
N ALA A 93 -28.56 -8.73 15.05
CA ALA A 93 -27.91 -8.95 13.75
C ALA A 93 -27.98 -7.69 12.88
N PHE A 94 -29.16 -7.04 12.81
CA PHE A 94 -29.29 -5.77 12.10
C PHE A 94 -28.34 -4.69 12.63
N CYS A 95 -28.20 -4.55 13.96
CA CYS A 95 -27.26 -3.59 14.54
C CYS A 95 -25.79 -3.92 14.21
N ILE A 96 -25.39 -5.19 14.30
CA ILE A 96 -24.04 -5.63 13.96
C ILE A 96 -23.73 -5.41 12.48
N ASP A 97 -24.66 -5.73 11.58
CA ASP A 97 -24.47 -5.56 10.14
C ASP A 97 -24.31 -4.08 9.78
N ASN A 98 -25.12 -3.19 10.36
CA ASN A 98 -24.96 -1.75 10.15
C ASN A 98 -23.61 -1.22 10.67
N LEU A 99 -23.16 -1.73 11.83
CA LEU A 99 -21.84 -1.38 12.36
C LEU A 99 -20.72 -1.89 11.44
N TYR A 100 -20.85 -3.10 10.91
CA TYR A 100 -19.91 -3.67 9.95
C TYR A 100 -19.85 -2.85 8.66
N ILE A 101 -20.99 -2.48 8.08
CA ILE A 101 -21.08 -1.62 6.90
C ILE A 101 -20.39 -0.29 7.18
N CYS A 102 -20.64 0.32 8.34
CA CYS A 102 -19.99 1.57 8.75
C CYS A 102 -18.46 1.43 8.79
N ILE A 103 -17.94 0.35 9.38
CA ILE A 103 -16.51 0.07 9.42
C ILE A 103 -15.92 -0.04 8.00
N ILE A 104 -16.58 -0.80 7.12
CA ILE A 104 -16.14 -0.97 5.73
C ILE A 104 -16.17 0.36 4.98
N SER A 105 -17.22 1.17 5.14
CA SER A 105 -17.30 2.50 4.53
C SER A 105 -16.18 3.42 5.02
N CYS A 106 -15.82 3.37 6.30
CA CYS A 106 -14.68 4.11 6.83
C CYS A 106 -13.36 3.61 6.20
N ILE A 107 -13.16 2.30 6.11
CA ILE A 107 -11.97 1.72 5.47
C ILE A 107 -11.86 2.19 4.01
N GLN A 108 -12.95 2.10 3.24
CA GLN A 108 -12.98 2.55 1.84
C GLN A 108 -12.71 4.05 1.69
N PHE A 109 -13.24 4.87 2.61
CA PHE A 109 -12.98 6.31 2.62
C PHE A 109 -11.49 6.61 2.88
N PHE A 110 -10.85 5.92 3.81
CA PHE A 110 -9.43 6.11 4.10
C PHE A 110 -8.52 5.51 3.02
N ASP A 111 -8.95 4.46 2.33
CA ASP A 111 -8.23 3.86 1.21
C ASP A 111 -8.13 4.81 0.01
N GLN A 112 -9.18 5.60 -0.24
CA GLN A 112 -9.17 6.64 -1.29
C GLN A 112 -8.19 7.79 -0.98
N MET A 113 -7.81 7.99 0.28
CA MET A 113 -6.77 8.96 0.63
C MET A 113 -5.41 8.35 0.28
N HIS A 114 -4.80 8.80 -0.83
CA HIS A 114 -3.46 8.41 -1.28
C HIS A 114 -2.34 8.92 -0.34
N GLY A 115 -2.35 8.53 0.94
CA GLY A 115 -1.42 8.97 1.99
C GLY A 115 -0.36 7.93 2.35
N THR A 116 -0.07 6.98 1.47
CA THR A 116 1.04 6.04 1.62
C THR A 116 2.35 6.74 1.29
N VAL A 117 3.20 6.94 2.31
CA VAL A 117 4.52 7.53 2.16
C VAL A 117 5.53 6.41 1.98
N TYR A 118 6.12 6.33 0.80
CA TYR A 118 7.17 5.34 0.53
C TYR A 118 8.50 5.87 1.05
N ILE A 119 9.26 5.02 1.75
CA ILE A 119 10.57 5.43 2.27
C ILE A 119 11.62 5.14 1.23
N THR A 120 11.86 6.14 0.40
CA THR A 120 12.79 6.07 -0.74
C THR A 120 14.15 6.65 -0.39
N SER A 121 14.19 7.49 0.65
CA SER A 121 15.34 8.27 1.10
C SER A 121 15.33 8.40 2.62
N ALA A 122 16.47 8.74 3.22
CA ALA A 122 16.58 8.95 4.67
C ALA A 122 15.71 10.12 5.18
N ILE A 123 15.38 11.09 4.32
CA ILE A 123 14.64 12.31 4.67
C ILE A 123 13.22 12.02 5.17
N PRO A 124 12.32 11.31 4.43
CA PRO A 124 11.00 10.97 4.94
C PRO A 124 11.08 10.07 6.18
N PHE A 125 12.07 9.17 6.27
CA PHE A 125 12.27 8.38 7.48
C PHE A 125 12.56 9.26 8.70
N ILE A 126 13.49 10.21 8.58
CA ILE A 126 13.87 11.14 9.65
C ILE A 126 12.68 12.02 10.04
N ILE A 127 11.93 12.55 9.07
CA ILE A 127 10.76 13.39 9.34
C ILE A 127 9.68 12.59 10.10
N TYR A 128 9.45 11.33 9.74
CA TYR A 128 8.49 10.47 10.44
C TYR A 128 8.95 10.14 11.87
N VAL A 129 10.24 9.86 12.08
CA VAL A 129 10.80 9.64 13.43
C VAL A 129 10.64 10.91 14.28
N ILE A 130 10.97 12.09 13.73
CA ILE A 130 10.79 13.37 14.42
C ILE A 130 9.32 13.56 14.79
N LEU A 131 8.41 13.28 13.85
CA LEU A 131 6.97 13.36 14.08
C LEU A 131 6.51 12.46 15.24
N LEU A 132 7.01 11.23 15.34
CA LEU A 132 6.67 10.32 16.44
C LEU A 132 7.31 10.72 17.78
N LEU A 133 8.44 11.45 17.78
CA LEU A 133 9.16 11.86 18.99
C LEU A 133 8.72 13.20 19.58
N ILE A 134 8.15 14.11 18.77
CA ILE A 134 7.68 15.44 19.23
C ILE A 134 6.73 15.36 20.45
N PRO A 135 5.75 14.44 20.52
CA PRO A 135 4.86 14.31 21.68
C PRO A 135 5.58 13.92 22.98
N LEU A 136 6.75 13.27 22.90
CA LEU A 136 7.52 12.91 24.10
C LEU A 136 8.28 14.10 24.67
N ILE A 137 8.77 14.98 23.81
CA ILE A 137 9.74 16.02 24.17
C ILE A 137 9.04 17.33 24.54
N TYR A 138 8.05 17.74 23.74
CA TYR A 138 7.37 19.01 23.94
C TYR A 138 5.95 18.77 24.47
N LYS A 139 5.52 19.57 25.45
CA LYS A 139 4.20 19.45 26.10
C LYS A 139 3.34 20.70 25.87
N LYS A 140 3.53 21.44 24.76
CA LYS A 140 2.83 22.71 24.50
C LYS A 140 1.91 22.60 23.29
N PRO A 141 0.87 23.44 23.16
CA PRO A 141 -0.03 23.45 22.00
C PRO A 141 0.69 23.77 20.67
N ALA A 142 1.87 24.39 20.72
CA ALA A 142 2.74 24.60 19.56
C ALA A 142 3.09 23.30 18.81
N ASN A 143 3.04 22.15 19.50
CA ASN A 143 3.24 20.85 18.88
C ASN A 143 2.21 20.54 17.81
N ALA A 144 0.93 20.90 18.01
CA ALA A 144 -0.12 20.60 17.05
C ALA A 144 0.12 21.27 15.70
N ILE A 145 0.65 22.49 15.72
CA ILE A 145 1.01 23.26 14.52
C ILE A 145 2.26 22.66 13.87
N MET A 146 3.29 22.32 14.64
CA MET A 146 4.47 21.62 14.12
C MET A 146 4.12 20.24 13.53
N PHE A 147 3.17 19.54 14.14
CA PHE A 147 2.61 18.28 13.65
C PHE A 147 1.94 18.45 12.30
N ALA A 148 1.00 19.40 12.20
CA ALA A 148 0.31 19.68 10.96
C ALA A 148 1.29 20.10 9.85
N LEU A 149 2.30 20.89 10.19
CA LEU A 149 3.33 21.35 9.26
C LEU A 149 4.23 20.21 8.77
N LEU A 150 4.69 19.32 9.67
CA LEU A 150 5.51 18.16 9.31
C LEU A 150 4.72 17.12 8.50
N ILE A 151 3.45 16.91 8.83
CA ILE A 151 2.55 16.07 8.03
C ILE A 151 2.37 16.68 6.64
N ALA A 152 2.13 17.98 6.55
CA ALA A 152 1.99 18.68 5.27
C ALA A 152 3.27 18.59 4.42
N ILE A 153 4.44 18.77 5.04
CA ILE A 153 5.74 18.63 4.36
C ILE A 153 5.99 17.17 3.91
N MET A 154 5.63 16.18 4.72
CA MET A 154 5.71 14.77 4.31
C MET A 154 4.82 14.48 3.11
N VAL A 155 3.56 14.92 3.17
CA VAL A 155 2.59 14.70 2.10
C VAL A 155 3.02 15.40 0.82
N TYR A 156 3.55 16.63 0.92
CA TYR A 156 4.07 17.38 -0.23
C TYR A 156 5.28 16.70 -0.87
N ASN A 157 6.28 16.30 -0.07
CA ASN A 157 7.48 15.63 -0.58
C ASN A 157 7.20 14.25 -1.18
N ASN A 158 6.09 13.62 -0.81
CA ASN A 158 5.70 12.30 -1.30
C ASN A 158 4.81 12.36 -2.55
N GLN A 159 4.51 13.55 -3.09
CA GLN A 159 3.82 13.65 -4.38
C GLN A 159 4.77 13.21 -5.50
N PRO A 160 4.33 12.37 -6.45
CA PRO A 160 5.12 11.96 -7.61
C PRO A 160 5.36 13.17 -8.51
N HIS A 161 6.52 13.83 -8.36
CA HIS A 161 6.79 15.13 -8.97
C HIS A 161 7.27 15.08 -10.44
N SER A 162 7.61 13.92 -11.00
CA SER A 162 8.02 13.87 -12.41
C SER A 162 8.01 12.47 -13.02
N ALA A 163 7.79 12.42 -14.34
CA ALA A 163 7.82 11.20 -15.13
C ALA A 163 9.22 10.58 -15.13
N HIS A 164 9.40 9.43 -14.45
CA HIS A 164 10.68 8.73 -14.42
C HIS A 164 10.61 7.41 -15.20
N ILE A 165 11.58 7.22 -16.08
CA ILE A 165 11.75 5.99 -16.85
C ILE A 165 12.76 5.11 -16.12
N ILE A 166 12.26 4.12 -15.39
CA ILE A 166 13.06 3.09 -14.74
C ILE A 166 13.35 2.01 -15.79
N HIS A 167 14.63 1.83 -16.11
CA HIS A 167 15.10 0.74 -16.96
C HIS A 167 16.04 -0.15 -16.15
N HIS A 168 15.86 -1.46 -16.26
CA HIS A 168 16.79 -2.43 -15.71
C HIS A 168 16.94 -3.60 -16.68
N LYS A 169 18.19 -3.95 -16.97
CA LYS A 169 18.57 -5.04 -17.86
C LYS A 169 19.51 -5.97 -17.10
N SER A 170 19.09 -7.21 -16.95
CA SER A 170 19.87 -8.34 -16.41
C SER A 170 19.90 -9.45 -17.49
N ASP A 171 20.85 -10.39 -17.38
CA ASP A 171 21.04 -11.49 -18.37
C ASP A 171 19.78 -12.34 -18.59
N SER A 172 18.82 -12.31 -17.65
CA SER A 172 17.59 -13.09 -17.73
C SER A 172 16.30 -12.28 -17.57
N SER A 173 16.36 -10.97 -17.30
CA SER A 173 15.18 -10.13 -17.08
C SER A 173 15.34 -8.73 -17.69
N CYS A 174 14.25 -8.22 -18.24
CA CYS A 174 14.20 -6.88 -18.79
C CYS A 174 12.87 -6.26 -18.37
N TYR A 175 12.94 -5.10 -17.72
CA TYR A 175 11.75 -4.33 -17.41
C TYR A 175 11.98 -2.85 -17.71
N VAL A 176 10.91 -2.22 -18.20
CA VAL A 176 10.86 -0.78 -18.46
C VAL A 176 9.59 -0.27 -17.82
N ALA A 177 9.71 0.66 -16.88
CA ALA A 177 8.58 1.28 -16.22
C ALA A 177 8.65 2.80 -16.44
N GLN A 178 7.57 3.39 -16.92
CA GLN A 178 7.37 4.83 -16.89
C GLN A 178 6.36 5.14 -15.79
N THR A 179 6.77 5.91 -14.79
CA THR A 179 5.93 6.33 -13.68
C THR A 179 5.44 7.74 -13.95
N GLU A 180 4.14 8.00 -13.99
CA GLU A 180 3.53 9.32 -14.14
C GLU A 180 2.43 9.51 -13.09
N ASN A 181 2.53 10.56 -12.24
CA ASN A 181 1.48 10.97 -11.31
C ASN A 181 0.84 9.82 -10.48
N GLY A 182 1.66 8.86 -10.02
CA GLY A 182 1.21 7.73 -9.19
C GLY A 182 0.65 6.54 -9.97
N SER A 183 0.59 6.62 -11.30
CA SER A 183 0.40 5.45 -12.17
C SER A 183 1.74 5.05 -12.81
N ALA A 184 1.95 3.76 -13.02
CA ALA A 184 3.10 3.26 -13.75
C ALA A 184 2.68 2.35 -14.89
N GLN A 185 3.23 2.60 -16.06
CA GLN A 185 3.12 1.72 -17.22
C GLN A 185 4.40 0.90 -17.31
N CYS A 186 4.29 -0.42 -17.13
CA CYS A 186 5.43 -1.32 -17.03
C CYS A 186 5.37 -2.40 -18.10
N ILE A 187 6.44 -2.53 -18.89
CA ILE A 187 6.72 -3.72 -19.69
C ILE A 187 7.61 -4.63 -18.85
N VAL A 188 7.15 -5.86 -18.59
CA VAL A 188 7.79 -6.75 -17.60
C VAL A 188 8.09 -8.11 -18.21
N ALA A 189 9.37 -8.50 -18.20
CA ALA A 189 9.84 -9.87 -18.41
C ALA A 189 10.78 -10.24 -17.26
N LEU A 190 10.26 -10.91 -16.23
CA LEU A 190 10.95 -11.25 -14.99
C LEU A 190 11.15 -12.76 -14.85
N ASN A 191 12.42 -13.20 -14.83
CA ASN A 191 12.75 -14.60 -14.59
C ASN A 191 13.33 -14.89 -13.19
N SER A 192 13.62 -13.86 -12.39
CA SER A 192 14.23 -13.95 -11.06
C SER A 192 13.43 -13.16 -10.00
N TYR A 193 13.35 -13.72 -8.79
CA TYR A 193 12.71 -13.05 -7.64
C TYR A 193 13.49 -11.81 -7.19
N HIS A 194 14.82 -11.82 -7.35
CA HIS A 194 15.65 -10.66 -7.01
C HIS A 194 15.29 -9.45 -7.89
N ASP A 195 15.14 -9.66 -9.20
CA ASP A 195 14.74 -8.60 -10.14
C ASP A 195 13.29 -8.13 -9.88
N TYR A 196 12.40 -9.03 -9.46
CA TYR A 196 11.06 -8.66 -8.99
C TYR A 196 11.13 -7.73 -7.76
N SER A 197 11.91 -8.10 -6.74
CA SER A 197 12.05 -7.30 -5.52
C SER A 197 12.63 -5.92 -5.79
N GLN A 198 13.62 -5.82 -6.69
CA GLN A 198 14.18 -4.53 -7.11
C GLN A 198 13.16 -3.68 -7.90
N LEU A 199 12.35 -4.29 -8.77
CA LEU A 199 11.28 -3.59 -9.48
C LEU A 199 10.23 -3.06 -8.50
N VAL A 200 9.76 -3.89 -7.56
CA VAL A 200 8.81 -3.45 -6.53
C VAL A 200 9.39 -2.30 -5.72
N GLN A 201 10.63 -2.41 -5.25
CA GLN A 201 11.29 -1.35 -4.49
C GLN A 201 11.39 -0.04 -5.29
N LYS A 202 11.74 -0.11 -6.59
CA LYS A 202 11.82 1.09 -7.45
C LYS A 202 10.45 1.67 -7.79
N LEU A 203 9.40 0.85 -7.94
CA LEU A 203 8.04 1.34 -8.18
C LEU A 203 7.47 2.01 -6.92
N LYS A 204 7.64 1.37 -5.75
CA LYS A 204 7.36 1.98 -4.45
C LYS A 204 8.16 3.28 -4.29
N SER A 205 9.42 3.31 -4.73
CA SER A 205 10.25 4.51 -4.63
C SER A 205 9.78 5.70 -5.48
N HIS A 206 8.84 5.52 -6.39
CA HIS A 206 8.25 6.58 -7.21
C HIS A 206 6.80 6.86 -6.85
N ALA A 207 6.36 6.43 -5.66
CA ALA A 207 4.99 6.60 -5.17
C ALA A 207 3.91 6.05 -6.11
N VAL A 208 4.22 4.97 -6.82
CA VAL A 208 3.27 4.30 -7.71
C VAL A 208 2.23 3.57 -6.87
N THR A 209 0.96 3.84 -7.13
CA THR A 209 -0.18 3.14 -6.53
C THR A 209 -0.95 2.34 -7.58
N ARG A 210 -0.95 2.81 -8.83
CA ARG A 210 -1.65 2.17 -9.95
C ARG A 210 -0.67 1.63 -10.98
N LEU A 211 -0.90 0.43 -11.45
CA LEU A 211 0.02 -0.26 -12.36
C LEU A 211 -0.74 -0.77 -13.59
N SER A 212 -0.31 -0.31 -14.76
CA SER A 212 -0.68 -0.92 -16.05
C SER A 212 0.47 -1.78 -16.52
N LEU A 213 0.22 -3.07 -16.72
CA LEU A 213 1.27 -4.06 -16.91
C LEU A 213 1.19 -4.69 -18.29
N LEU A 214 2.29 -4.75 -19.01
CA LEU A 214 2.42 -5.41 -20.31
C LEU A 214 3.40 -6.57 -20.23
N LEU A 215 2.87 -7.77 -20.44
CA LEU A 215 3.64 -9.01 -20.50
C LEU A 215 3.96 -9.31 -21.97
N SER A 216 5.20 -9.09 -22.41
CA SER A 216 5.61 -9.41 -23.78
C SER A 216 5.53 -10.92 -24.07
N ASP A 217 5.84 -11.73 -23.05
CA ASP A 217 5.68 -13.18 -23.05
C ASP A 217 5.05 -13.61 -21.71
N ALA A 218 3.84 -14.16 -21.78
CA ALA A 218 3.08 -14.64 -20.63
C ALA A 218 3.50 -16.06 -20.26
N SER A 219 4.79 -16.23 -19.93
CA SER A 219 5.32 -17.47 -19.36
C SER A 219 4.77 -17.69 -17.95
N PHE A 220 4.78 -18.94 -17.46
CA PHE A 220 4.27 -19.26 -16.11
C PHE A 220 4.92 -18.41 -15.00
N LYS A 221 6.23 -18.14 -15.13
CA LYS A 221 6.98 -17.28 -14.20
C LYS A 221 6.51 -15.82 -14.28
N ASN A 222 6.42 -15.27 -15.48
CA ASN A 222 5.95 -13.89 -15.69
C ASN A 222 4.52 -13.68 -15.20
N CYS A 223 3.62 -14.63 -15.45
CA CYS A 223 2.25 -14.60 -14.91
C CYS A 223 2.23 -14.68 -13.38
N THR A 224 3.11 -15.48 -12.78
CA THR A 224 3.21 -15.56 -11.31
C THR A 224 3.71 -14.24 -10.70
N TYR A 225 4.71 -13.60 -11.31
CA TYR A 225 5.18 -12.30 -10.84
C TYR A 225 4.18 -11.17 -11.09
N ALA A 226 3.41 -11.23 -12.19
CA ALA A 226 2.30 -10.30 -12.42
C ALA A 226 1.21 -10.43 -11.35
N VAL A 227 0.87 -11.66 -10.93
CA VAL A 227 -0.04 -11.91 -9.80
C VAL A 227 0.54 -11.35 -8.49
N LEU A 228 1.83 -11.53 -8.24
CA LEU A 228 2.49 -10.95 -7.06
C LEU A 228 2.53 -9.42 -7.10
N LEU A 229 2.66 -8.81 -8.27
CA LEU A 229 2.58 -7.35 -8.42
C LEU A 229 1.17 -6.84 -8.12
N GLY A 230 0.13 -7.54 -8.54
CA GLY A 230 -1.24 -7.13 -8.23
C GLY A 230 -1.64 -7.30 -6.76
N LYS A 231 -0.83 -8.00 -5.95
CA LYS A 231 -0.98 -7.98 -4.49
C LYS A 231 -0.37 -6.74 -3.83
N GLU A 232 0.62 -6.14 -4.47
CA GLU A 232 1.36 -4.98 -3.94
C GLU A 232 0.85 -3.65 -4.53
N PHE A 233 0.27 -3.67 -5.73
CA PHE A 233 -0.20 -2.48 -6.45
C PHE A 233 -1.60 -2.70 -7.03
N HIS A 234 -2.36 -1.61 -7.20
CA HIS A 234 -3.66 -1.67 -7.85
C HIS A 234 -3.47 -1.79 -9.38
N LEU A 235 -3.79 -2.96 -9.94
CA LEU A 235 -3.65 -3.20 -11.38
C LEU A 235 -4.83 -2.60 -12.16
N GLU A 236 -4.56 -1.62 -13.04
CA GLU A 236 -5.60 -1.00 -13.87
C GLU A 236 -5.89 -1.79 -15.14
N THR A 237 -4.85 -2.32 -15.79
CA THR A 237 -5.00 -3.09 -17.03
C THR A 237 -3.79 -4.01 -17.22
N ILE A 238 -4.05 -5.24 -17.67
CA ILE A 238 -2.99 -6.19 -18.00
C ILE A 238 -3.03 -6.46 -19.51
N TYR A 239 -1.98 -6.04 -20.20
CA TYR A 239 -1.76 -6.33 -21.61
C TYR A 239 -0.94 -7.60 -21.79
N ILE A 240 -1.43 -8.51 -22.62
CA ILE A 240 -0.82 -9.83 -22.84
C ILE A 240 -0.35 -9.96 -24.29
N GLY A 241 0.94 -10.22 -24.46
CA GLY A 241 1.59 -10.55 -25.73
C GLY A 241 1.44 -12.04 -26.08
N LYS A 242 2.57 -12.73 -26.30
CA LYS A 242 2.57 -14.18 -26.55
C LYS A 242 2.15 -14.94 -25.29
N TYR A 243 1.35 -16.00 -25.43
CA TYR A 243 0.89 -16.76 -24.26
C TYR A 243 0.68 -18.25 -24.53
N SER A 244 0.67 -19.03 -23.44
CA SER A 244 0.20 -20.41 -23.42
C SER A 244 -1.07 -20.51 -22.55
N PRO A 245 -2.09 -21.30 -22.92
CA PRO A 245 -3.35 -21.38 -22.16
C PRO A 245 -3.15 -21.82 -20.69
N SER A 246 -2.19 -22.70 -20.43
CA SER A 246 -1.87 -23.20 -19.09
C SER A 246 -1.18 -22.17 -18.19
N SER A 247 -0.39 -21.24 -18.76
CA SER A 247 0.33 -20.23 -17.98
C SER A 247 -0.56 -19.09 -17.50
N ILE A 248 -1.61 -18.77 -18.25
CA ILE A 248 -2.51 -17.65 -17.96
C ILE A 248 -3.58 -17.99 -16.92
N ALA A 249 -3.96 -19.26 -16.73
CA ALA A 249 -5.10 -19.64 -15.90
C ALA A 249 -5.13 -18.95 -14.52
N LYS A 250 -3.98 -18.89 -13.83
CA LYS A 250 -3.86 -18.25 -12.51
C LYS A 250 -4.01 -16.73 -12.56
N LEU A 251 -3.48 -16.10 -13.61
CA LEU A 251 -3.58 -14.65 -13.84
C LEU A 251 -5.00 -14.26 -14.24
N ALA A 252 -5.65 -15.05 -15.10
CA ALA A 252 -7.03 -14.82 -15.52
C ALA A 252 -8.02 -14.96 -14.36
N TYR A 253 -7.79 -15.93 -13.48
CA TYR A 253 -8.61 -16.09 -12.28
C TYR A 253 -8.50 -14.89 -11.34
N MET A 254 -7.28 -14.40 -11.09
CA MET A 254 -7.07 -13.17 -10.30
C MET A 254 -7.76 -11.97 -10.95
N ALA A 255 -7.53 -11.76 -12.25
CA ALA A 255 -8.09 -10.63 -12.98
C ALA A 255 -9.63 -10.63 -12.97
N HIS A 256 -10.26 -11.81 -12.98
CA HIS A 256 -11.71 -11.93 -12.85
C HIS A 256 -12.22 -11.54 -11.45
N ILE A 257 -11.51 -11.93 -10.38
CA ILE A 257 -11.90 -11.57 -9.01
C ILE A 257 -11.77 -10.07 -8.78
N ASP A 258 -10.66 -9.50 -9.25
CA ASP A 258 -10.32 -8.09 -9.01
C ASP A 258 -10.90 -7.14 -10.07
N ASN A 259 -11.75 -7.63 -10.99
CA ASN A 259 -12.32 -6.88 -12.12
C ASN A 259 -11.28 -6.13 -12.98
N ILE A 260 -10.12 -6.74 -13.19
CA ILE A 260 -9.02 -6.16 -13.97
C ILE A 260 -9.20 -6.51 -15.46
N PRO A 261 -9.24 -5.52 -16.37
CA PRO A 261 -9.34 -5.78 -17.80
C PRO A 261 -8.07 -6.45 -18.34
N LEU A 262 -8.26 -7.60 -19.00
CA LEU A 262 -7.22 -8.33 -19.74
C LEU A 262 -7.31 -7.99 -21.22
N VAL A 263 -6.25 -7.39 -21.78
CA VAL A 263 -6.20 -6.98 -23.19
C VAL A 263 -5.13 -7.77 -23.93
N PHE A 264 -5.55 -8.62 -24.86
CA PHE A 264 -4.64 -9.43 -25.68
C PHE A 264 -4.15 -8.62 -26.88
N ILE A 265 -2.86 -8.28 -26.90
CA ILE A 265 -2.23 -7.44 -27.92
C ILE A 265 -2.20 -8.14 -29.28
N GLN A 266 -2.15 -9.48 -29.29
CA GLN A 266 -2.15 -10.30 -30.51
C GLN A 266 -3.37 -10.06 -31.41
N TYR A 267 -4.46 -9.52 -30.85
CA TYR A 267 -5.71 -9.21 -31.55
C TYR A 267 -6.08 -7.72 -31.54
N ASN A 268 -5.39 -6.87 -30.76
CA ASN A 268 -5.69 -5.45 -30.65
C ASN A 268 -4.41 -4.62 -30.46
N LEU A 269 -3.93 -4.00 -31.55
CA LEU A 269 -2.73 -3.16 -31.56
C LEU A 269 -2.98 -1.70 -31.12
N LYS A 270 -4.24 -1.31 -30.90
CA LYS A 270 -4.62 0.04 -30.46
C LYS A 270 -3.89 0.54 -29.19
N PRO A 271 -3.55 -0.30 -28.18
CA PRO A 271 -2.84 0.17 -26.98
C PRO A 271 -1.38 0.57 -27.26
N LEU A 272 -0.70 -0.13 -28.17
CA LEU A 272 0.69 0.15 -28.57
C LEU A 272 0.84 1.45 -29.40
N GLN A 273 -0.27 2.03 -29.87
CA GLN A 273 -0.28 3.29 -30.61
C GLN A 273 -0.30 4.52 -29.70
N GLN A 274 -0.52 4.36 -28.39
CA GLN A 274 -0.41 5.44 -27.43
C GLN A 274 1.08 5.86 -27.29
N PRO A 275 1.38 7.17 -27.20
CA PRO A 275 2.75 7.70 -27.25
C PRO A 275 3.65 7.15 -26.14
N VAL A 276 3.08 6.83 -24.97
CA VAL A 276 3.81 6.26 -23.81
C VAL A 276 4.18 4.80 -24.06
N TRP A 277 3.23 3.97 -24.49
CA TRP A 277 3.47 2.57 -24.84
C TRP A 277 4.41 2.39 -26.03
N LYS A 278 4.33 3.28 -27.03
CA LYS A 278 5.24 3.27 -28.18
C LYS A 278 6.68 3.55 -27.75
N LYS A 279 6.90 4.58 -26.92
CA LYS A 279 8.21 4.93 -26.37
C LYS A 279 8.78 3.80 -25.50
N LEU A 280 7.96 3.18 -24.65
CA LEU A 280 8.35 2.03 -23.83
C LEU A 280 8.70 0.80 -24.69
N ASN A 281 7.92 0.52 -25.74
CA ASN A 281 8.17 -0.60 -26.65
C ASN A 281 9.43 -0.38 -27.49
N ASP A 282 9.72 0.84 -27.95
CA ASP A 282 10.94 1.18 -28.68
C ASP A 282 12.19 1.04 -27.77
N MET A 283 12.08 1.41 -26.49
CA MET A 283 13.14 1.17 -25.49
C MET A 283 13.31 -0.32 -25.14
N TYR A 284 12.21 -1.08 -25.06
CA TYR A 284 12.25 -2.52 -24.78
C TYR A 284 12.86 -3.32 -25.96
N THR A 285 12.44 -3.01 -27.19
CA THR A 285 12.95 -3.66 -28.42
C THR A 285 14.42 -3.33 -28.67
N SER A 286 14.87 -2.09 -28.42
CA SER A 286 16.30 -1.74 -28.49
C SER A 286 17.14 -2.48 -27.43
N MET A 287 16.58 -2.80 -26.25
CA MET A 287 17.25 -3.61 -25.24
C MET A 287 17.31 -5.10 -25.58
N GLN A 288 16.27 -5.65 -26.23
CA GLN A 288 16.26 -7.03 -26.75
C GLN A 288 17.23 -7.23 -27.93
N HIS A 289 17.38 -6.26 -28.84
CA HIS A 289 18.34 -6.37 -29.95
C HIS A 289 19.81 -6.44 -29.50
N LYS A 290 20.14 -5.89 -28.32
CA LYS A 290 21.46 -6.03 -27.67
C LYS A 290 21.68 -7.38 -26.94
N LEU A 291 20.72 -8.30 -26.94
CA LEU A 291 20.88 -9.67 -26.40
C LEU A 291 21.22 -10.70 -27.50
N VAL A 292 21.09 -10.33 -28.78
CA VAL A 292 21.26 -11.24 -29.94
C VAL A 292 22.59 -11.00 -30.68
N LYS A 293 23.42 -10.08 -30.21
CA LYS A 293 24.82 -9.92 -30.63
C LYS A 293 25.72 -10.29 -29.46
#